data_AF-A0AAV0P2T6-F1
#
_entry.id   AF-A0AAV0P2T6-F1
#
_cell.length_a   1.000
_cell.length_b   1.000
_cell.length_c   1.000
_cell.angle_alpha   90.00
_cell.angle_beta   90.00
_cell.angle_gamma   90.00
#
_symmetry.space_group_name_H-M   'P 1'
#
loop_
_entity.id
_entity.type
_entity.pdbx_description
1 polymer ?
#
loop_
_entity_poly.entity_id
_entity_poly.type
_entity_poly.pdbx_seq_one_letter_code
_entity_poly.pdbx_strand_id
1 'polypeptide(L)'
;IDEEDERILEAFLSKGPSKEPTLTDIIVKKIKENDAQVSSGSLLFVKFCCYGFFPEVYFVDTDVGEFMSKYTAGKVPKAFRKITAMQHWEDVLYLTEPEKWSPNGMYQATRILASNLGSKKAERFYRLVLLPRVRDDIKKNKRLHFALYQALKKAIFKPAAFNKGILFPLCKSGTCNLREAVIVGSVIQKVTIPMLHSSVALLKLAEMEYCGTTSYFIKLLLEKKYALPYRVIDALVAHYMRFMEDSRIMPVIWHQSLLAFVQRYGEFPSFAML
;
A
#
# COMPACT_ATOMS: atom_id res chain seq x y z
N ILE A 1 -16.56 -11.12 -13.62
CA ILE A 1 -16.40 -11.75 -12.29
C ILE A 1 -17.78 -12.25 -11.96
N ASP A 2 -17.91 -13.55 -11.70
CA ASP A 2 -19.21 -14.17 -11.40
C ASP A 2 -19.64 -13.79 -9.97
N GLU A 3 -20.94 -13.64 -9.72
CA GLU A 3 -21.46 -13.25 -8.39
C GLU A 3 -21.16 -14.32 -7.33
N GLU A 4 -21.11 -15.59 -7.75
CA GLU A 4 -20.78 -16.71 -6.87
C GLU A 4 -19.32 -16.65 -6.39
N ASP A 5 -18.39 -16.31 -7.29
CA ASP A 5 -16.98 -16.12 -6.93
C ASP A 5 -16.81 -14.98 -5.92
N GLU A 6 -17.59 -13.90 -6.04
CA GLU A 6 -17.57 -12.79 -5.09
C GLU A 6 -18.03 -13.24 -3.69
N ARG A 7 -19.11 -14.04 -3.59
CA ARG A 7 -19.61 -14.56 -2.32
C ARG A 7 -18.62 -15.50 -1.63
N ILE A 8 -18.02 -16.41 -2.39
CA ILE A 8 -17.02 -17.33 -1.85
C ILE A 8 -15.82 -16.53 -1.33
N LEU A 9 -15.34 -15.52 -2.07
CA LEU A 9 -14.24 -14.67 -1.62
C LEU A 9 -14.57 -13.87 -0.37
N GLU A 10 -15.80 -13.36 -0.24
CA GLU A 10 -16.27 -12.65 0.96
C GLU A 10 -16.23 -13.53 2.21
N ALA A 11 -16.44 -14.84 2.09
CA ALA A 11 -16.33 -15.78 3.19
C ALA A 11 -14.91 -15.89 3.77
N PHE A 12 -13.88 -15.50 2.99
CA PHE A 12 -12.48 -15.48 3.40
C PHE A 12 -11.99 -14.09 3.86
N LEU A 13 -12.87 -13.07 3.90
CA LEU A 13 -12.53 -11.75 4.46
C LEU A 13 -12.72 -11.75 5.98
N SER A 14 -11.88 -10.99 6.70
CA SER A 14 -12.02 -10.86 8.14
C SER A 14 -13.27 -10.02 8.48
N LYS A 15 -14.14 -10.55 9.36
CA LYS A 15 -15.42 -9.91 9.75
C LYS A 15 -15.27 -8.64 10.61
N GLY A 16 -14.06 -8.15 10.84
CA GLY A 16 -13.79 -7.00 11.71
C GLY A 16 -12.83 -6.00 11.07
N PRO A 17 -13.21 -4.71 10.93
CA PRO A 17 -12.27 -3.70 10.48
C PRO A 17 -11.33 -3.35 11.63
N SER A 18 -10.14 -3.95 11.68
CA SER A 18 -9.03 -3.32 12.37
C SER A 18 -8.66 -2.08 11.53
N LYS A 19 -9.20 -0.91 11.88
CA LYS A 19 -8.80 0.36 11.24
C LYS A 19 -7.30 0.52 11.43
N GLU A 20 -6.53 0.42 10.34
CA GLU A 20 -5.12 0.77 10.39
C GLU A 20 -5.00 2.26 10.74
N PRO A 21 -4.12 2.64 11.68
CA PRO A 21 -4.01 4.02 12.13
C PRO A 21 -3.54 4.91 10.97
N THR A 22 -4.25 6.00 10.73
CA THR A 22 -3.88 7.03 9.74
C THR A 22 -2.66 7.83 10.23
N LEU A 23 -2.03 8.61 9.34
CA LEU A 23 -0.98 9.57 9.75
C LEU A 23 -1.47 10.47 10.89
N THR A 24 -2.70 10.96 10.75
CA THR A 24 -3.44 11.76 11.73
C THR A 24 -3.50 11.04 13.08
N ASP A 25 -3.91 9.77 13.09
CA ASP A 25 -4.01 8.98 14.32
C ASP A 25 -2.66 8.76 15.00
N ILE A 26 -1.60 8.51 14.21
CA ILE A 26 -0.24 8.31 14.73
C ILE A 26 0.30 9.60 15.36
N ILE A 27 0.07 10.74 14.72
CA ILE A 27 0.51 12.05 15.21
C ILE A 27 -0.27 12.40 16.48
N VAL A 28 -1.60 12.27 16.47
CA VAL A 28 -2.44 12.51 17.66
C VAL A 28 -2.05 11.59 18.82
N LYS A 29 -1.76 10.30 18.55
CA LYS A 29 -1.30 9.36 19.58
C LYS A 29 0.04 9.78 20.19
N LYS A 30 1.01 10.17 19.37
CA LYS A 30 2.30 10.71 19.85
C LYS A 30 2.16 12.01 20.65
N ILE A 31 1.18 12.84 20.30
CA ILE A 31 0.88 14.06 21.07
C ILE A 31 0.31 13.69 22.44
N LYS A 32 -0.66 12.76 22.49
CA LYS A 32 -1.27 12.29 23.75
C LYS A 32 -0.30 11.54 24.67
N GLU A 33 0.64 10.79 24.10
CA GLU A 33 1.67 10.08 24.89
C GLU A 33 2.70 11.05 25.50
N ASN A 34 2.90 12.24 24.90
CA ASN A 34 3.81 13.26 25.41
C ASN A 34 3.14 14.28 26.35
N ASP A 35 1.83 14.54 26.21
CA ASP A 35 1.15 15.57 27.00
C ASP A 35 -0.12 15.01 27.68
N ALA A 36 -0.09 14.89 29.01
CA ALA A 36 -1.24 14.54 29.84
C ALA A 36 -2.15 15.73 30.20
N GLN A 37 -1.92 16.93 29.65
CA GLN A 37 -2.79 18.09 29.89
C GLN A 37 -2.93 18.98 28.63
N VAL A 38 -4.17 19.42 28.37
CA VAL A 38 -4.59 20.62 27.60
C VAL A 38 -5.08 20.43 26.14
N SER A 39 -6.03 21.30 25.78
CA SER A 39 -6.99 21.32 24.66
C SER A 39 -6.42 21.44 23.23
N SER A 40 -7.12 20.81 22.28
CA SER A 40 -6.61 20.31 20.98
C SER A 40 -6.38 21.34 19.86
N GLY A 41 -6.86 22.57 19.96
CA GLY A 41 -6.78 23.56 18.87
C GLY A 41 -5.56 24.48 18.92
N SER A 42 -5.17 24.93 20.11
CA SER A 42 -4.08 25.89 20.31
C SER A 42 -2.69 25.23 20.46
N LEU A 43 -2.66 23.90 20.58
CA LEU A 43 -1.47 23.10 20.85
C LEU A 43 -0.54 22.96 19.64
N LEU A 44 -1.06 22.95 18.40
CA LEU A 44 -0.22 22.82 17.20
C LEU A 44 0.68 24.04 16.99
N PHE A 45 0.13 25.25 17.13
CA PHE A 45 0.89 26.49 17.01
C PHE A 45 1.97 26.60 18.08
N VAL A 46 1.63 26.25 19.33
CA VAL A 46 2.56 26.31 20.47
C VAL A 46 3.66 25.23 20.35
N LYS A 47 3.34 24.00 19.93
CA LYS A 47 4.35 22.95 19.75
C LYS A 47 5.26 23.21 18.55
N PHE A 48 4.77 23.77 17.45
CA PHE A 48 5.63 24.12 16.30
C PHE A 48 6.70 25.14 16.69
N CYS A 49 6.36 26.14 17.51
CA CYS A 49 7.34 27.05 18.10
C CYS A 49 8.32 26.33 19.06
N CYS A 50 7.87 25.33 19.83
CA CYS A 50 8.73 24.55 20.74
C CYS A 50 9.69 23.57 20.03
N TYR A 51 9.36 23.10 18.81
CA TYR A 51 10.24 22.24 18.00
C TYR A 51 11.23 23.03 17.12
N GLY A 52 11.30 24.36 17.27
CA GLY A 52 12.17 25.22 16.46
C GLY A 52 11.70 25.38 15.01
N PHE A 53 10.43 25.09 14.72
CA PHE A 53 9.85 25.42 13.43
C PHE A 53 9.51 26.92 13.40
N PHE A 54 10.18 27.65 12.52
CA PHE A 54 9.91 29.07 12.31
C PHE A 54 8.49 29.27 11.80
N PRO A 55 7.77 30.33 12.27
CA PRO A 55 6.41 30.63 11.83
C PRO A 55 6.26 30.69 10.30
N GLU A 56 7.30 31.15 9.60
CA GLU A 56 7.35 31.23 8.14
C GLU A 56 7.19 29.88 7.44
N VAL A 57 7.71 28.80 8.02
CA VAL A 57 7.61 27.45 7.43
C VAL A 57 6.16 26.96 7.49
N TYR A 58 5.47 27.25 8.59
CA TYR A 58 4.07 26.87 8.78
C TYR A 58 3.13 27.51 7.76
N PHE A 59 3.27 28.82 7.51
CA PHE A 59 2.46 29.52 6.52
C PHE A 59 2.70 28.99 5.10
N VAL A 60 3.97 28.80 4.73
CA VAL A 60 4.34 28.27 3.41
C VAL A 60 3.79 26.86 3.18
N ASP A 61 3.81 26.00 4.20
CA ASP A 61 3.31 24.62 4.06
C ASP A 61 1.78 24.56 3.99
N THR A 62 1.07 25.47 4.67
CA THR A 62 -0.38 25.61 4.57
C THR A 62 -0.80 26.07 3.16
N ASP A 63 -0.09 27.06 2.59
CA ASP A 63 -0.31 27.54 1.22
C ASP A 63 -0.04 26.44 0.18
N VAL A 64 0.99 25.61 0.42
CA VAL A 64 1.27 24.43 -0.41
C VAL A 64 0.12 23.42 -0.34
N GLY A 65 -0.47 23.20 0.83
CA GLY A 65 -1.65 22.35 1.00
C GLY A 65 -2.85 22.84 0.19
N GLU A 66 -3.17 24.13 0.29
CA GLU A 66 -4.25 24.74 -0.48
C GLU A 66 -3.98 24.65 -1.99
N PHE A 67 -2.76 24.92 -2.43
CA PHE A 67 -2.36 24.78 -3.83
C PHE A 67 -2.55 23.33 -4.33
N MET A 68 -2.13 22.33 -3.53
CA MET A 68 -2.24 20.91 -3.89
C MET A 68 -3.70 20.44 -3.94
N SER A 69 -4.60 21.05 -3.16
CA SER A 69 -6.04 20.79 -3.21
C SER A 69 -6.68 21.20 -4.55
N LYS A 70 -6.23 22.32 -5.13
CA LYS A 70 -6.74 22.86 -6.40
C LYS A 70 -5.92 22.44 -7.62
N TYR A 71 -4.82 21.71 -7.41
CA TYR A 71 -3.87 21.38 -8.47
C TYR A 71 -4.48 20.51 -9.59
N THR A 72 -4.28 20.93 -10.84
CA THR A 72 -4.71 20.16 -12.02
C THR A 72 -3.51 19.82 -12.91
N ALA A 73 -2.74 20.82 -13.32
CA ALA A 73 -1.56 20.69 -14.16
C ALA A 73 -0.53 21.79 -13.82
N GLY A 74 0.71 21.61 -14.31
CA GLY A 74 1.77 22.60 -14.15
C GLY A 74 2.88 22.18 -13.18
N LYS A 75 3.73 23.12 -12.79
CA LYS A 75 4.87 22.85 -11.91
C LYS A 75 4.43 22.84 -10.45
N VAL A 76 4.86 21.83 -9.70
CA VAL A 76 4.68 21.79 -8.24
C VAL A 76 5.63 22.79 -7.58
N PRO A 77 5.18 23.52 -6.53
CA PRO A 77 6.01 24.46 -5.79
C PRO A 77 7.36 23.87 -5.36
N LYS A 78 8.43 24.67 -5.44
CA LYS A 78 9.76 24.25 -4.96
C LYS A 78 9.75 23.94 -3.45
N ALA A 79 8.89 24.60 -2.67
CA ALA A 79 8.70 24.34 -1.25
C ALA A 79 8.35 22.87 -0.98
N PHE A 80 7.42 22.28 -1.75
CA PHE A 80 7.05 20.87 -1.61
C PHE A 80 8.24 19.91 -1.80
N ARG A 81 9.16 20.23 -2.70
CA ARG A 81 10.39 19.43 -2.90
C ARG A 81 11.34 19.50 -1.71
N LYS A 82 11.35 20.59 -0.94
CA LYS A 82 12.19 20.72 0.25
C LYS A 82 11.75 19.79 1.38
N ILE A 83 10.45 19.44 1.46
CA ILE A 83 9.89 18.54 2.48
C ILE A 83 10.67 17.22 2.55
N THR A 84 11.13 16.68 1.41
CA THR A 84 11.85 15.39 1.38
C THR A 84 13.20 15.42 2.09
N ALA A 85 13.83 16.58 2.19
CA ALA A 85 15.13 16.77 2.82
C ALA A 85 15.02 17.05 4.33
N MET A 86 13.83 17.37 4.83
CA MET A 86 13.64 17.71 6.25
C MET A 86 13.72 16.45 7.14
N GLN A 87 14.17 16.64 8.38
CA GLN A 87 14.18 15.59 9.40
C GLN A 87 12.74 15.20 9.78
N HIS A 88 11.90 16.20 10.07
CA HIS A 88 10.49 16.06 10.48
C HIS A 88 9.51 16.11 9.29
N TRP A 89 9.86 15.44 8.19
CA TRP A 89 9.07 15.50 6.94
C TRP A 89 7.62 15.01 7.09
N GLU A 90 7.33 14.10 8.04
CA GLU A 90 5.97 13.57 8.27
C GLU A 90 5.05 14.62 8.89
N ASP A 91 5.56 15.38 9.87
CA ASP A 91 4.81 16.41 10.57
C ASP A 91 4.52 17.58 9.61
N VAL A 92 5.51 17.94 8.78
CA VAL A 92 5.36 18.94 7.72
C VAL A 92 4.37 18.49 6.66
N LEU A 93 4.46 17.23 6.21
CA LEU A 93 3.51 16.70 5.24
C LEU A 93 2.08 16.70 5.79
N TYR A 94 1.91 16.45 7.09
CA TYR A 94 0.61 16.49 7.74
C TYR A 94 -0.03 17.90 7.68
N LEU A 95 0.76 18.97 7.85
CA LEU A 95 0.26 20.35 7.72
C LEU A 95 -0.32 20.65 6.34
N THR A 96 0.19 20.01 5.29
CA THR A 96 -0.32 20.20 3.93
C THR A 96 -1.68 19.52 3.67
N GLU A 97 -2.27 18.87 4.69
CA GLU A 97 -3.55 18.17 4.65
C GLU A 97 -3.73 17.23 3.44
N PRO A 98 -2.91 16.15 3.34
CA PRO A 98 -2.84 15.33 2.13
C PRO A 98 -4.15 14.60 1.78
N GLU A 99 -5.07 14.49 2.74
CA GLU A 99 -6.44 13.98 2.52
C GLU A 99 -7.24 14.87 1.56
N LYS A 100 -7.03 16.18 1.59
CA LYS A 100 -7.75 17.17 0.78
C LYS A 100 -7.11 17.45 -0.58
N TRP A 101 -5.95 16.86 -0.87
CA TRP A 101 -5.29 17.06 -2.16
C TRP A 101 -6.16 16.61 -3.32
N SER A 102 -6.03 17.27 -4.47
CA SER A 102 -6.62 16.77 -5.72
C SER A 102 -5.99 15.42 -6.12
N PRO A 103 -6.69 14.57 -6.90
CA PRO A 103 -6.10 13.34 -7.46
C PRO A 103 -4.83 13.61 -8.29
N ASN A 104 -4.79 14.72 -9.03
CA ASN A 104 -3.63 15.14 -9.81
C ASN A 104 -2.48 15.59 -8.91
N GLY A 105 -2.78 16.29 -7.81
CA GLY A 105 -1.82 16.66 -6.77
C GLY A 105 -1.19 15.41 -6.15
N MET A 106 -2.01 14.42 -5.80
CA MET A 106 -1.54 13.15 -5.25
C MET A 106 -0.59 12.41 -6.20
N TYR A 107 -0.88 12.41 -7.50
CA TYR A 107 0.02 11.84 -8.51
C TYR A 107 1.39 12.53 -8.53
N GLN A 108 1.39 13.87 -8.56
CA GLN A 108 2.64 14.63 -8.60
C GLN A 108 3.44 14.50 -7.31
N ALA A 109 2.76 14.55 -6.16
CA ALA A 109 3.34 14.29 -4.85
C ALA A 109 4.00 12.91 -4.83
N THR A 110 3.27 11.87 -5.24
CA THR A 110 3.80 10.50 -5.30
C THR A 110 5.01 10.42 -6.21
N ARG A 111 5.00 11.06 -7.38
CA ARG A 111 6.14 11.09 -8.31
C ARG A 111 7.39 11.73 -7.69
N ILE A 112 7.23 12.86 -6.99
CA ILE A 112 8.33 13.60 -6.36
C ILE A 112 8.86 12.88 -5.12
N LEU A 113 7.96 12.39 -4.26
CA LEU A 113 8.32 11.70 -3.03
C LEU A 113 8.94 10.33 -3.35
N ALA A 114 8.40 9.60 -4.32
CA ALA A 114 8.95 8.33 -4.78
C ALA A 114 10.30 8.48 -5.49
N SER A 115 10.71 9.66 -5.97
CA SER A 115 12.06 9.84 -6.52
C SER A 115 13.07 10.27 -5.46
N ASN A 116 12.67 11.17 -4.56
CA ASN A 116 13.60 11.83 -3.64
C ASN A 116 13.69 11.16 -2.26
N LEU A 117 12.66 10.45 -1.80
CA LEU A 117 12.70 9.77 -0.50
C LEU A 117 13.47 8.45 -0.54
N GLY A 118 14.19 8.15 0.55
CA GLY A 118 14.72 6.81 0.80
C GLY A 118 13.60 5.77 0.98
N SER A 119 13.89 4.49 0.75
CA SER A 119 12.89 3.42 0.74
C SER A 119 12.03 3.35 2.01
N LYS A 120 12.63 3.57 3.18
CA LYS A 120 11.90 3.60 4.48
C LYS A 120 10.91 4.78 4.58
N LYS A 121 11.30 5.96 4.12
CA LYS A 121 10.42 7.15 4.14
C LYS A 121 9.28 7.00 3.11
N ALA A 122 9.61 6.51 1.91
CA ALA A 122 8.61 6.22 0.87
C ALA A 122 7.58 5.17 1.31
N GLU A 123 8.01 4.11 2.00
CA GLU A 123 7.13 3.11 2.59
C GLU A 123 6.10 3.74 3.54
N ARG A 124 6.53 4.64 4.43
CA ARG A 124 5.63 5.36 5.35
C ARG A 124 4.63 6.26 4.61
N PHE A 125 5.09 6.99 3.59
CA PHE A 125 4.21 7.80 2.75
C PHE A 125 3.15 6.93 2.06
N TYR A 126 3.55 5.80 1.49
CA TYR A 126 2.61 4.90 0.80
C TYR A 126 1.57 4.33 1.76
N ARG A 127 2.00 3.87 2.93
CA ARG A 127 1.12 3.26 3.93
C ARG A 127 0.13 4.26 4.51
N LEU A 128 0.58 5.47 4.80
CA LEU A 128 -0.22 6.40 5.60
C LEU A 128 -0.96 7.47 4.79
N VAL A 129 -0.55 7.72 3.55
CA VAL A 129 -1.21 8.71 2.66
C VAL A 129 -1.81 8.03 1.44
N LEU A 130 -0.97 7.36 0.63
CA LEU A 130 -1.40 6.89 -0.69
C LEU A 130 -2.41 5.75 -0.60
N LEU A 131 -2.16 4.75 0.24
CA LEU A 131 -3.03 3.59 0.40
C LEU A 131 -4.42 3.98 0.92
N PRO A 132 -4.57 4.72 2.04
CA PRO A 132 -5.88 5.18 2.50
C PRO A 132 -6.63 5.98 1.42
N ARG A 133 -5.94 6.89 0.73
CA ARG A 133 -6.55 7.71 -0.32
C ARG A 133 -7.07 6.87 -1.49
N VAL A 134 -6.34 5.84 -1.91
CA VAL A 134 -6.76 4.91 -2.97
C VAL A 134 -7.99 4.10 -2.53
N ARG A 135 -7.99 3.59 -1.31
CA ARG A 135 -9.12 2.81 -0.76
C ARG A 135 -10.38 3.67 -0.65
N ASP A 136 -10.24 4.91 -0.18
CA ASP A 136 -11.37 5.84 -0.08
C ASP A 136 -11.98 6.18 -1.45
N ASP A 137 -11.15 6.40 -2.46
CA ASP A 137 -11.62 6.69 -3.82
C ASP A 137 -12.38 5.49 -4.42
N ILE A 138 -11.83 4.28 -4.26
CA ILE A 138 -12.49 3.04 -4.71
C ILE A 138 -13.81 2.81 -3.97
N LYS A 139 -13.84 3.06 -2.66
CA LYS A 139 -15.06 2.91 -1.85
C LYS A 139 -16.16 3.88 -2.28
N LYS A 140 -15.80 5.14 -2.54
CA LYS A 140 -16.75 6.21 -2.95
C LYS A 140 -17.22 6.05 -4.38
N ASN A 141 -16.28 5.91 -5.32
CA ASN A 141 -16.55 5.99 -6.75
C ASN A 141 -16.74 4.63 -7.41
N LYS A 142 -16.46 3.52 -6.70
CA LYS A 142 -16.48 2.15 -7.23
C LYS A 142 -15.51 1.87 -8.39
N ARG A 143 -14.72 2.88 -8.78
CA ARG A 143 -13.64 2.91 -9.77
C ARG A 143 -12.53 3.82 -9.24
N LEU A 144 -11.29 3.58 -9.65
CA LEU A 144 -10.16 4.44 -9.26
C LEU A 144 -9.96 5.57 -10.27
N HIS A 145 -9.78 6.79 -9.77
CA HIS A 145 -9.42 7.94 -10.60
C HIS A 145 -8.10 7.71 -11.35
N PHE A 146 -8.03 8.12 -12.62
CA PHE A 146 -6.87 7.90 -13.50
C PHE A 146 -5.54 8.39 -12.90
N ALA A 147 -5.52 9.59 -12.30
CA ALA A 147 -4.33 10.13 -11.67
C ALA A 147 -3.84 9.29 -10.47
N LEU A 148 -4.74 8.74 -9.66
CA LEU A 148 -4.39 7.84 -8.55
C LEU A 148 -3.85 6.51 -9.08
N TYR A 149 -4.39 6.01 -10.19
CA TYR A 149 -3.83 4.85 -10.87
C TYR A 149 -2.39 5.11 -11.37
N GLN A 150 -2.14 6.29 -11.96
CA GLN A 150 -0.78 6.69 -12.32
C GLN A 150 0.13 6.87 -11.10
N ALA A 151 -0.42 7.31 -9.95
CA ALA A 151 0.33 7.40 -8.70
C ALA A 151 0.81 6.03 -8.24
N LEU A 152 -0.07 5.01 -8.26
CA LEU A 152 0.30 3.62 -7.98
C LEU A 152 1.36 3.09 -8.95
N LYS A 153 1.21 3.38 -10.25
CA LYS A 153 2.23 3.04 -11.26
C LYS A 153 3.58 3.70 -10.97
N LYS A 154 3.62 4.91 -10.41
CA LYS A 154 4.87 5.56 -10.01
C LYS A 154 5.42 5.02 -8.70
N ALA A 155 4.56 4.62 -7.77
CA ALA A 155 4.96 4.07 -6.48
C ALA A 155 5.76 2.77 -6.62
N ILE A 156 5.38 1.92 -7.59
CA ILE A 156 6.01 0.61 -7.81
C ILE A 156 7.46 0.68 -8.31
N PHE A 157 7.91 1.84 -8.82
CA PHE A 157 9.32 2.08 -9.19
C PHE A 157 10.26 2.04 -7.97
N LYS A 158 9.72 2.06 -6.74
CA LYS A 158 10.41 1.61 -5.52
C LYS A 158 9.74 0.33 -4.98
N PRO A 159 10.07 -0.86 -5.51
CA PRO A 159 9.36 -2.10 -5.21
C PRO A 159 9.34 -2.47 -3.72
N ALA A 160 10.46 -2.30 -3.03
CA ALA A 160 10.55 -2.60 -1.60
C ALA A 160 9.59 -1.74 -0.76
N ALA A 161 9.46 -0.45 -1.09
CA ALA A 161 8.54 0.46 -0.43
C ALA A 161 7.09 0.17 -0.82
N PHE A 162 6.83 -0.15 -2.09
CA PHE A 162 5.50 -0.53 -2.58
C PHE A 162 4.99 -1.80 -1.90
N ASN A 163 5.82 -2.84 -1.79
CA ASN A 163 5.43 -4.10 -1.17
C ASN A 163 5.07 -3.90 0.31
N LYS A 164 5.92 -3.20 1.07
CA LYS A 164 5.71 -2.97 2.51
C LYS A 164 4.66 -1.91 2.83
N GLY A 165 4.48 -0.93 1.95
CA GLY A 165 3.59 0.21 2.17
C GLY A 165 2.21 0.07 1.54
N ILE A 166 2.05 -0.78 0.52
CA ILE A 166 0.78 -0.95 -0.22
C ILE A 166 0.34 -2.41 -0.20
N LEU A 167 1.13 -3.31 -0.79
CA LEU A 167 0.70 -4.70 -1.01
C LEU A 167 0.47 -5.48 0.29
N PHE A 168 1.46 -5.49 1.20
CA PHE A 168 1.35 -6.26 2.44
C PHE A 168 0.30 -5.67 3.40
N PRO A 169 0.21 -4.35 3.64
CA PRO A 169 -0.87 -3.79 4.46
C PRO A 169 -2.25 -4.09 3.89
N LEU A 170 -2.41 -4.01 2.56
CA LEU A 170 -3.68 -4.33 1.90
C LEU A 170 -4.11 -5.78 2.19
N CYS A 171 -3.20 -6.75 2.02
CA CYS A 171 -3.49 -8.17 2.30
C CYS A 171 -3.65 -8.45 3.80
N LYS A 172 -2.81 -7.84 4.65
CA LYS A 172 -2.82 -8.04 6.11
C LYS A 172 -4.08 -7.47 6.77
N SER A 173 -4.64 -6.40 6.21
CA SER A 173 -5.85 -5.78 6.75
C SER A 173 -7.07 -6.69 6.75
N GLY A 174 -7.07 -7.76 5.94
CA GLY A 174 -8.20 -8.70 5.81
C GLY A 174 -9.49 -8.10 5.22
N THR A 175 -9.47 -6.81 4.89
CA THR A 175 -10.59 -6.02 4.35
C THR A 175 -10.41 -5.68 2.87
N CYS A 176 -9.41 -6.27 2.22
CA CYS A 176 -9.12 -6.05 0.80
C CYS A 176 -10.31 -6.55 -0.04
N ASN A 177 -11.02 -5.63 -0.70
CA ASN A 177 -12.12 -6.02 -1.57
C ASN A 177 -11.61 -6.47 -2.95
N LEU A 178 -12.44 -7.20 -3.70
CA LEU A 178 -12.04 -7.73 -4.99
C LEU A 178 -11.66 -6.63 -6.00
N ARG A 179 -12.32 -5.46 -5.94
CA ARG A 179 -12.02 -4.33 -6.83
C ARG A 179 -10.67 -3.70 -6.52
N GLU A 180 -10.35 -3.51 -5.24
CA GLU A 180 -9.03 -3.10 -4.74
C GLU A 180 -7.97 -4.07 -5.24
N ALA A 181 -8.21 -5.38 -5.11
CA ALA A 181 -7.30 -6.43 -5.57
C ALA A 181 -7.06 -6.34 -7.08
N VAL A 182 -8.11 -6.26 -7.90
CA VAL A 182 -8.01 -6.16 -9.37
C VAL A 182 -7.29 -4.88 -9.80
N ILE A 183 -7.59 -3.74 -9.18
CA ILE A 183 -6.97 -2.45 -9.53
C ILE A 183 -5.48 -2.47 -9.21
N VAL A 184 -5.09 -2.83 -7.99
CA VAL A 184 -3.68 -2.91 -7.56
C VAL A 184 -2.95 -4.01 -8.33
N GLY A 185 -3.58 -5.15 -8.54
CA GLY A 185 -3.05 -6.26 -9.32
C GLY A 185 -2.76 -5.88 -10.76
N SER A 186 -3.63 -5.09 -11.41
CA SER A 186 -3.37 -4.59 -12.76
C SER A 186 -2.11 -3.72 -12.86
N VAL A 187 -1.75 -3.01 -11.78
CA VAL A 187 -0.50 -2.23 -11.73
C VAL A 187 0.70 -3.17 -11.64
N ILE A 188 0.62 -4.19 -10.79
CA ILE A 188 1.66 -5.24 -10.65
C ILE A 188 1.85 -5.96 -11.98
N GLN A 189 0.78 -6.30 -12.68
CA GLN A 189 0.83 -6.98 -13.97
C GLN A 189 1.50 -6.12 -15.05
N LYS A 190 1.19 -4.83 -15.13
CA LYS A 190 1.70 -3.92 -16.17
C LYS A 190 3.13 -3.44 -15.97
N VAL A 191 3.61 -3.37 -14.74
CA VAL A 191 4.97 -2.86 -14.45
C VAL A 191 5.91 -4.03 -14.20
N THR A 192 7.12 -3.93 -14.74
CA THR A 192 8.21 -4.89 -14.50
C THR A 192 8.77 -4.68 -13.10
N ILE A 193 8.80 -5.74 -12.29
CA ILE A 193 9.31 -5.72 -10.92
C ILE A 193 10.55 -6.61 -10.87
N PRO A 194 11.70 -6.13 -10.35
CA PRO A 194 12.90 -6.96 -10.25
C PRO A 194 12.64 -8.27 -9.50
N MET A 195 13.23 -9.36 -10.00
CA MET A 195 13.05 -10.73 -9.49
C MET A 195 13.18 -10.81 -7.97
N LEU A 196 14.24 -10.24 -7.39
CA LEU A 196 14.49 -10.32 -5.94
C LEU A 196 13.34 -9.72 -5.12
N HIS A 197 12.76 -8.61 -5.58
CA HIS A 197 11.63 -7.98 -4.89
C HIS A 197 10.34 -8.76 -5.05
N SER A 198 10.13 -9.38 -6.22
CA SER A 198 9.00 -10.28 -6.48
C SER A 198 9.09 -11.55 -5.62
N SER A 199 10.28 -12.14 -5.50
CA SER A 199 10.55 -13.32 -4.66
C SER A 199 10.26 -13.05 -3.18
N VAL A 200 10.71 -11.90 -2.65
CA VAL A 200 10.41 -11.50 -1.27
C VAL A 200 8.91 -11.23 -1.08
N ALA A 201 8.24 -10.64 -2.07
CA ALA A 201 6.79 -10.44 -2.03
C ALA A 201 6.04 -11.78 -1.96
N LEU A 202 6.38 -12.73 -2.83
CA LEU A 202 5.80 -14.08 -2.85
C LEU A 202 6.01 -14.80 -1.53
N LEU A 203 7.25 -14.81 -1.01
CA LEU A 203 7.56 -15.43 0.28
C LEU A 203 6.67 -14.85 1.39
N LYS A 204 6.54 -13.52 1.44
CA LYS A 204 5.75 -12.89 2.49
C LYS A 204 4.24 -13.16 2.34
N LEU A 205 3.71 -13.12 1.11
CA LEU A 205 2.30 -13.44 0.86
C LEU A 205 1.98 -14.90 1.19
N ALA A 206 2.90 -15.83 0.91
CA ALA A 206 2.75 -17.25 1.23
C ALA A 206 2.73 -17.52 2.75
N GLU A 207 3.57 -16.79 3.51
CA GLU A 207 3.64 -16.91 4.96
C GLU A 207 2.46 -16.26 5.70
N MET A 208 1.84 -15.23 5.12
CA MET A 208 0.75 -14.47 5.73
C MET A 208 -0.55 -15.29 5.90
N GLU A 209 -1.44 -14.80 6.75
CA GLU A 209 -2.79 -15.36 6.91
C GLU A 209 -3.54 -15.30 5.57
N TYR A 210 -4.24 -16.39 5.28
CA TYR A 210 -4.95 -16.51 4.03
C TYR A 210 -6.19 -15.63 4.00
N CYS A 211 -6.26 -14.82 2.95
CA CYS A 211 -7.43 -14.09 2.53
C CYS A 211 -7.63 -14.43 1.05
N GLY A 212 -8.89 -14.59 0.60
CA GLY A 212 -9.18 -15.02 -0.77
C GLY A 212 -8.48 -14.16 -1.85
N THR A 213 -8.31 -12.86 -1.57
CA THR A 213 -7.61 -11.91 -2.47
C THR A 213 -6.09 -12.10 -2.51
N THR A 214 -5.47 -12.76 -1.52
CA THR A 214 -4.02 -13.03 -1.50
C THR A 214 -3.62 -13.95 -2.65
N SER A 215 -4.43 -14.97 -2.97
CA SER A 215 -4.21 -15.88 -4.13
C SER A 215 -4.13 -15.11 -5.45
N TYR A 216 -4.92 -14.04 -5.59
CA TYR A 216 -4.89 -13.20 -6.79
C TYR A 216 -3.52 -12.54 -6.99
N PHE A 217 -2.94 -11.97 -5.94
CA PHE A 217 -1.62 -11.37 -6.00
C PHE A 217 -0.50 -12.40 -6.20
N ILE A 218 -0.59 -13.57 -5.54
CA ILE A 218 0.34 -14.68 -5.73
C ILE A 218 0.34 -15.12 -7.20
N LYS A 219 -0.84 -15.35 -7.78
CA LYS A 219 -0.99 -15.69 -9.20
C LYS A 219 -0.29 -14.67 -10.11
N LEU A 220 -0.58 -13.38 -9.93
CA LEU A 220 0.01 -12.32 -10.77
C LEU A 220 1.53 -12.24 -10.68
N LEU A 221 2.10 -12.51 -9.51
CA LEU A 221 3.56 -12.53 -9.32
C LEU A 221 4.19 -13.80 -9.94
N LEU A 222 3.51 -14.95 -9.87
CA LEU A 222 3.95 -16.19 -10.54
C LEU A 222 3.89 -16.06 -12.07
N GLU A 223 2.88 -15.39 -12.60
CA GLU A 223 2.72 -15.10 -14.04
C GLU A 223 3.83 -14.21 -14.61
N LYS A 224 4.66 -13.57 -13.75
CA LYS A 224 5.89 -12.90 -14.19
C LYS A 224 6.99 -13.89 -14.61
N LYS A 225 6.84 -15.18 -14.31
CA LYS A 225 7.70 -16.29 -14.76
C LYS A 225 9.19 -16.15 -14.40
N TYR A 226 9.51 -15.46 -13.31
CA TYR A 226 10.88 -15.32 -12.83
C TYR A 226 11.45 -16.65 -12.31
N ALA A 227 12.78 -16.77 -12.29
CA ALA A 227 13.45 -17.84 -11.55
C ALA A 227 13.34 -17.55 -10.04
N LEU A 228 12.69 -18.43 -9.28
CA LEU A 228 12.48 -18.24 -7.85
C LEU A 228 13.54 -19.00 -7.04
N PRO A 229 14.07 -18.44 -5.94
CA PRO A 229 14.90 -19.19 -5.00
C PRO A 229 14.13 -20.35 -4.37
N TYR A 230 14.80 -21.47 -4.08
CA TYR A 230 14.18 -22.66 -3.47
C TYR A 230 13.35 -22.35 -2.23
N ARG A 231 13.87 -21.52 -1.32
CA ARG A 231 13.14 -21.08 -0.13
C ARG A 231 11.76 -20.48 -0.43
N VAL A 232 11.59 -19.79 -1.56
CA VAL A 232 10.31 -19.20 -1.98
C VAL A 232 9.37 -20.29 -2.50
N ILE A 233 9.91 -21.24 -3.26
CA ILE A 233 9.17 -22.41 -3.75
C ILE A 233 8.67 -23.24 -2.56
N ASP A 234 9.55 -23.55 -1.59
CA ASP A 234 9.19 -24.30 -0.39
C ASP A 234 8.10 -23.60 0.43
N ALA A 235 8.19 -22.28 0.56
CA ALA A 235 7.16 -21.50 1.23
C ALA A 235 5.81 -21.50 0.47
N LEU A 236 5.83 -21.51 -0.85
CA LEU A 236 4.62 -21.63 -1.68
C LEU A 236 4.02 -23.03 -1.59
N VAL A 237 4.84 -24.09 -1.60
CA VAL A 237 4.38 -25.46 -1.35
C VAL A 237 3.72 -25.52 0.02
N ALA A 238 4.41 -25.05 1.07
CA ALA A 238 3.88 -25.00 2.42
C ALA A 238 2.58 -24.17 2.51
N HIS A 239 2.46 -23.08 1.74
CA HIS A 239 1.22 -22.30 1.66
C HIS A 239 0.07 -23.13 1.12
N TYR A 240 0.24 -23.84 0.00
CA TYR A 240 -0.82 -24.66 -0.58
C TYR A 240 -1.13 -25.91 0.27
N MET A 241 -0.13 -26.52 0.91
CA MET A 241 -0.32 -27.68 1.81
C MET A 241 -1.26 -27.39 2.98
N ARG A 242 -1.28 -26.14 3.49
CA ARG A 242 -2.16 -25.74 4.60
C ARG A 242 -3.64 -25.95 4.32
N PHE A 243 -4.03 -26.05 3.05
CA PHE A 243 -5.44 -26.20 2.66
C PHE A 243 -5.83 -27.64 2.35
N MET A 244 -4.93 -28.63 2.47
CA MET A 244 -5.28 -30.03 2.21
C MET A 244 -6.33 -30.57 3.20
N GLU A 245 -6.28 -30.12 4.45
CA GLU A 245 -7.22 -30.50 5.50
C GLU A 245 -8.37 -29.49 5.68
N ASP A 246 -8.42 -28.45 4.84
CA ASP A 246 -9.44 -27.40 4.94
C ASP A 246 -10.75 -27.88 4.29
N SER A 247 -11.82 -27.88 5.07
CA SER A 247 -13.16 -28.31 4.62
C SER A 247 -13.91 -27.24 3.83
N ARG A 248 -13.37 -26.02 3.74
CA ARG A 248 -13.98 -24.91 3.00
C ARG A 248 -13.82 -25.09 1.49
N ILE A 249 -14.81 -24.63 0.74
CA ILE A 249 -14.72 -24.55 -0.72
C ILE A 249 -13.74 -23.43 -1.09
N MET A 250 -12.65 -23.80 -1.76
CA MET A 250 -11.62 -22.84 -2.16
C MET A 250 -12.09 -22.03 -3.38
N PRO A 251 -11.80 -20.71 -3.43
CA PRO A 251 -12.18 -19.88 -4.57
C PRO A 251 -11.47 -20.32 -5.86
N VAL A 252 -12.09 -20.09 -7.02
CA VAL A 252 -11.49 -20.38 -8.34
C VAL A 252 -10.10 -19.75 -8.49
N ILE A 253 -9.89 -18.55 -7.96
CA ILE A 253 -8.60 -17.86 -8.04
C ILE A 253 -7.48 -18.59 -7.30
N TRP A 254 -7.80 -19.36 -6.25
CA TRP A 254 -6.83 -20.20 -5.54
C TRP A 254 -6.37 -21.36 -6.43
N HIS A 255 -7.31 -22.03 -7.11
CA HIS A 255 -6.97 -23.09 -8.06
C HIS A 255 -6.16 -22.55 -9.24
N GLN A 256 -6.48 -21.35 -9.73
CA GLN A 256 -5.71 -20.70 -10.79
C GLN A 256 -4.30 -20.31 -10.31
N SER A 257 -4.13 -19.87 -9.06
CA SER A 257 -2.80 -19.56 -8.52
C SER A 257 -1.95 -20.82 -8.35
N LEU A 258 -2.56 -21.91 -7.90
CA LEU A 258 -1.90 -23.22 -7.80
C LEU A 258 -1.51 -23.74 -9.18
N LEU A 259 -2.40 -23.66 -10.17
CA LEU A 259 -2.11 -24.06 -11.55
C LEU A 259 -0.92 -23.27 -12.11
N ALA A 260 -0.89 -21.95 -11.94
CA ALA A 260 0.21 -21.10 -12.38
C ALA A 260 1.55 -21.48 -11.70
N PHE A 261 1.48 -21.92 -10.44
CA PHE A 261 2.63 -22.42 -9.71
C PHE A 261 3.13 -23.75 -10.28
N VAL A 262 2.26 -24.76 -10.40
CA VAL A 262 2.62 -26.11 -10.88
C VAL A 262 3.11 -26.08 -12.32
N GLN A 263 2.44 -25.35 -13.22
CA GLN A 263 2.84 -25.23 -14.63
C GLN A 263 4.27 -24.70 -14.81
N ARG A 264 4.77 -23.90 -13.85
CA ARG A 264 6.07 -23.25 -13.96
C ARG A 264 7.14 -23.90 -13.09
N TYR A 265 6.76 -24.42 -11.93
CA TYR A 265 7.67 -24.89 -10.89
C TYR A 265 7.44 -26.37 -10.51
N GLY A 266 6.62 -27.12 -11.25
CA GLY A 266 6.32 -28.53 -10.99
C GLY A 266 7.51 -29.49 -11.18
N GLU A 267 8.51 -29.09 -11.96
CA GLU A 267 9.73 -29.90 -12.20
C GLU A 267 10.75 -29.80 -11.05
N PHE A 268 10.48 -28.99 -10.02
CA PHE A 268 11.42 -28.82 -8.91
C PHE A 268 11.36 -30.00 -7.91
N PRO A 269 12.52 -30.43 -7.36
CA PRO A 269 12.63 -31.67 -6.57
C PRO A 269 11.71 -31.76 -5.34
N SER A 270 11.27 -30.62 -4.78
CA SER A 270 10.37 -30.59 -3.62
C SER A 270 8.97 -31.16 -3.90
N PHE A 271 8.60 -31.37 -5.16
CA PHE A 271 7.38 -32.08 -5.55
C PHE A 271 7.46 -33.61 -5.38
N ALA A 272 8.65 -34.20 -5.18
CA ALA A 272 8.77 -35.65 -4.97
C ALA A 272 8.23 -36.12 -3.59
N MET A 273 7.83 -35.20 -2.71
CA MET A 273 7.17 -35.47 -1.43
C MET A 273 5.67 -35.14 -1.43
N LEU A 274 5.11 -34.79 -2.59
CA LEU A 274 3.68 -34.60 -2.82
C LEU A 274 3.06 -35.82 -3.49
#